data_AF-A0A2V7MJ87-F1
#
_entry.id   AF-A0A2V7MJ87-F1
#
_cell.length_a   1.000
_cell.length_b   1.000
_cell.length_c   1.000
_cell.angle_alpha   90.00
_cell.angle_beta   90.00
_cell.angle_gamma   90.00
#
_symmetry.space_group_name_H-M   'P 1'
#
loop_
_entity.id
_entity.type
_entity.pdbx_description
1 polymer ?
#
loop_
_entity_poly.entity_id
_entity_poly.type
_entity_poly.pdbx_seq_one_letter_code
_entity_poly.pdbx_strand_id
1 'polypeptide(L)'
;MVESALPYHVPVLADTIRSWAVGSRRAVDGTLGGGGHAAVLRDAGASVLGIDRDPAAIAAARVRLGDTGLQYLEASFAAPAALAAIQSFRPDR
;
A
#
# COMPACT_ATOMS: atom_id res chain seq x y z
N MET A 1 -30.20 7.68 -17.46
CA MET A 1 -29.83 8.05 -16.08
C MET A 1 -29.48 6.76 -15.37
N VAL A 2 -28.19 6.54 -15.12
CA VAL A 2 -27.72 5.54 -14.15
C VAL A 2 -26.57 6.21 -13.42
N GLU A 3 -26.76 6.34 -12.12
CA GLU A 3 -25.94 7.04 -11.16
C GLU A 3 -24.43 6.82 -11.35
N SER A 4 -23.70 7.92 -11.18
CA SER A 4 -22.27 7.90 -10.90
C SER A 4 -22.02 7.12 -9.60
N ALA A 5 -21.71 5.83 -9.71
CA ALA A 5 -21.28 5.02 -8.58
C ALA A 5 -19.85 5.43 -8.19
N LEU A 6 -19.70 6.51 -7.42
CA LEU A 6 -18.42 6.88 -6.83
C LEU A 6 -18.29 6.24 -5.45
N PRO A 7 -17.37 5.28 -5.25
CA PRO A 7 -16.53 5.32 -4.07
C PRO A 7 -15.32 6.19 -4.44
N TYR A 8 -15.49 7.52 -4.46
CA TYR A 8 -14.35 8.43 -4.60
C TYR A 8 -13.59 8.44 -3.26
N HIS A 9 -12.84 7.38 -2.98
CA HIS A 9 -11.80 7.42 -1.96
C HIS A 9 -10.48 7.72 -2.67
N VAL A 10 -10.22 9.01 -2.86
CA VAL A 10 -8.88 9.48 -3.23
C VAL A 10 -8.03 9.50 -1.96
N PRO A 11 -6.84 8.86 -1.98
CA PRO A 11 -5.94 8.89 -0.84
C PRO A 11 -5.58 10.33 -0.50
N VAL A 12 -5.60 10.66 0.79
CA VAL A 12 -5.17 11.98 1.26
C VAL A 12 -3.74 12.24 0.81
N LEU A 13 -3.48 13.40 0.20
CA LEU A 13 -2.16 13.78 -0.35
C LEU A 13 -1.62 12.84 -1.44
N ALA A 14 -2.49 12.23 -2.26
CA ALA A 14 -2.09 11.31 -3.32
C ALA A 14 -1.00 11.86 -4.27
N ASP A 15 -1.10 13.12 -4.70
CA ASP A 15 -0.12 13.72 -5.62
C ASP A 15 1.25 13.94 -4.98
N THR A 16 1.28 14.27 -3.69
CA THR A 16 2.53 14.39 -2.92
C THR A 16 3.23 13.03 -2.83
N ILE A 17 2.47 11.97 -2.53
CA ILE A 17 3.00 10.60 -2.45
C ILE A 17 3.48 10.12 -3.83
N ARG A 18 2.70 10.39 -4.89
CA ARG A 18 3.10 10.10 -6.28
C ARG A 18 4.43 10.76 -6.61
N SER A 19 4.55 12.06 -6.33
CA SER A 19 5.76 12.84 -6.63
C SER A 19 6.96 12.32 -5.85
N TRP A 20 6.77 11.96 -4.59
CA TRP A 20 7.82 11.38 -3.75
C TRP A 20 8.28 9.99 -4.23
N ALA A 21 7.34 9.19 -4.75
CA ALA A 21 7.57 7.81 -5.18
C ALA A 21 8.31 7.68 -6.52
N VAL A 22 8.43 8.76 -7.31
CA VAL A 22 9.14 8.73 -8.59
C VAL A 22 10.58 8.24 -8.39
N GLY A 23 10.93 7.17 -9.10
CA GLY A 23 12.25 6.54 -9.06
C GLY A 23 12.43 5.48 -7.97
N SER A 24 11.43 5.27 -7.10
CA SER A 24 11.43 4.17 -6.13
C SER A 24 11.06 2.86 -6.80
N ARG A 25 11.86 1.82 -6.57
CA ARG A 25 11.61 0.44 -6.98
C ARG A 25 10.94 -0.37 -5.89
N ARG A 26 11.15 -0.02 -4.61
CA ARG A 26 10.57 -0.71 -3.45
C ARG A 26 10.11 0.30 -2.40
N ALA A 27 8.84 0.19 -2.01
CA ALA A 27 8.23 1.05 -1.00
C ALA A 27 7.44 0.22 0.03
N VAL A 28 7.31 0.75 1.24
CA VAL A 28 6.49 0.15 2.31
C VAL A 28 5.33 1.09 2.60
N ASP A 29 4.12 0.54 2.64
CA ASP A 29 2.95 1.21 3.21
C ASP A 29 2.67 0.57 4.58
N GLY A 30 3.02 1.28 5.66
CA GLY A 30 2.89 0.79 7.04
C GLY A 30 1.45 0.83 7.59
N THR A 31 0.51 1.39 6.82
CA THR A 31 -0.88 1.61 7.22
C THR A 31 -1.78 1.35 6.01
N LEU A 32 -1.67 0.14 5.45
CA LEU A 32 -2.23 -0.20 4.14
C LEU A 32 -3.71 0.17 4.02
N GLY A 33 -4.51 -0.06 5.06
CA GLY A 33 -5.94 0.25 5.06
C GLY A 33 -6.65 -0.30 3.82
N GLY A 34 -7.39 0.55 3.11
CA GLY A 34 -8.05 0.20 1.84
C GLY A 34 -7.15 0.16 0.60
N GLY A 35 -5.82 0.25 0.77
CA GLY A 35 -4.83 0.13 -0.30
C GLY A 35 -4.64 1.37 -1.18
N GLY A 36 -5.09 2.53 -0.71
CA GLY A 36 -5.08 3.77 -1.51
C GLY A 36 -3.68 4.26 -1.86
N HIS A 37 -2.81 4.46 -0.86
CA HIS A 37 -1.43 4.89 -1.07
C HIS A 37 -0.57 3.79 -1.69
N ALA A 38 -0.75 2.53 -1.28
CA ALA A 38 -0.12 1.38 -1.92
C ALA A 38 -0.36 1.33 -3.45
N ALA A 39 -1.58 1.63 -3.92
CA ALA A 39 -1.86 1.74 -5.35
C ALA A 39 -1.06 2.87 -6.01
N VAL A 40 -0.99 4.05 -5.39
CA VAL A 40 -0.21 5.19 -5.91
C VAL A 40 1.27 4.85 -6.02
N LEU A 41 1.84 4.19 -5.00
CA LEU A 41 3.23 3.75 -4.98
C LEU A 41 3.50 2.73 -6.09
N ARG A 42 2.62 1.73 -6.22
CA ARG A 42 2.73 0.69 -7.25
C ARG A 42 2.62 1.27 -8.66
N ASP A 43 1.66 2.16 -8.89
CA ASP A 43 1.44 2.79 -10.19
C ASP A 43 2.58 3.75 -10.56
N ALA A 44 3.38 4.21 -9.59
CA ALA A 44 4.63 4.93 -9.81
C ALA A 44 5.83 4.01 -10.16
N GLY A 45 5.64 2.69 -10.15
CA GLY A 45 6.63 1.68 -10.54
C GLY A 45 7.26 0.90 -9.39
N ALA A 46 6.86 1.14 -8.14
CA ALA A 46 7.41 0.43 -7.00
C ALA A 46 6.74 -0.94 -6.81
N SER A 47 7.52 -1.94 -6.39
CA SER A 47 6.96 -3.06 -5.63
C SER A 47 6.64 -2.59 -4.21
N VAL A 48 5.49 -2.99 -3.68
CA VAL A 48 5.00 -2.48 -2.39
C VAL A 48 4.82 -3.61 -1.38
N LEU A 49 5.36 -3.41 -0.18
CA LEU A 49 4.99 -4.18 1.02
C LEU A 49 3.95 -3.39 1.81
N GLY A 50 2.70 -3.87 1.80
CA GLY A 50 1.61 -3.31 2.57
C GLY A 50 1.46 -4.01 3.92
N ILE A 51 1.44 -3.24 5.00
CA ILE A 51 1.32 -3.72 6.37
C ILE A 51 0.07 -3.09 6.98
N ASP A 52 -0.76 -3.91 7.60
CA ASP A 52 -1.84 -3.44 8.47
C ASP A 52 -2.07 -4.46 9.59
N ARG A 53 -2.51 -3.98 10.75
CA ARG A 53 -2.87 -4.86 11.87
C ARG A 53 -4.29 -5.40 11.74
N ASP A 54 -5.13 -4.77 10.93
CA ASP A 54 -6.51 -5.18 10.73
C ASP A 54 -6.61 -6.23 9.61
N PRO A 55 -6.99 -7.49 9.92
CA PRO A 55 -7.18 -8.51 8.90
C PRO A 55 -8.25 -8.13 7.86
N ALA A 56 -9.25 -7.32 8.22
CA ALA A 56 -10.27 -6.86 7.28
C ALA A 56 -9.68 -5.87 6.26
N ALA A 57 -8.74 -5.01 6.67
CA ALA A 57 -8.01 -4.12 5.78
C ALA A 57 -7.14 -4.91 4.79
N ILE A 58 -6.42 -5.92 5.28
CA ILE A 58 -5.62 -6.83 4.43
C ILE A 58 -6.51 -7.51 3.38
N ALA A 59 -7.65 -8.08 3.81
CA ALA A 59 -8.58 -8.74 2.90
C ALA A 59 -9.14 -7.78 1.84
N ALA A 60 -9.59 -6.58 2.26
CA ALA A 60 -10.13 -5.57 1.37
C ALA A 60 -9.10 -5.06 0.36
N ALA A 61 -7.87 -4.77 0.80
CA ALA A 61 -6.78 -4.32 -0.06
C ALA A 61 -6.38 -5.41 -1.06
N ARG A 62 -6.31 -6.67 -0.64
CA ARG A 62 -6.00 -7.81 -1.50
C ARG A 62 -7.06 -8.02 -2.59
N VAL A 63 -8.35 -7.94 -2.24
CA VAL A 63 -9.44 -7.99 -3.22
C VAL A 63 -9.35 -6.84 -4.21
N ARG A 64 -9.02 -5.62 -3.75
CA ARG A 64 -8.94 -4.43 -4.59
C ARG A 64 -7.72 -4.44 -5.52
N LEU A 65 -6.55 -4.85 -5.03
CA LEU A 65 -5.27 -4.60 -5.69
C LEU A 65 -4.62 -5.85 -6.29
N GLY A 66 -4.99 -7.05 -5.85
CA GLY A 66 -4.36 -8.31 -6.24
C GLY A 66 -2.93 -8.45 -5.73
N ASP A 67 -2.18 -9.42 -6.27
CA ASP A 67 -0.83 -9.77 -5.80
C ASP A 67 0.31 -9.23 -6.68
N THR A 68 0.00 -8.74 -7.88
CA THR A 68 1.04 -8.26 -8.80
C THR A 68 1.66 -6.96 -8.28
N GLY A 69 2.95 -7.02 -7.95
CA GLY A 69 3.70 -5.89 -7.39
C GLY A 69 3.36 -5.57 -5.94
N LEU A 70 2.62 -6.44 -5.24
CA LEU A 70 2.17 -6.25 -3.86
C LEU A 70 2.47 -7.46 -2.99
N GLN A 71 2.95 -7.19 -1.78
CA GLN A 71 3.07 -8.15 -0.68
C GLN A 71 2.26 -7.62 0.50
N TYR A 72 1.65 -8.52 1.26
CA TYR A 72 0.76 -8.17 2.36
C TYR A 72 1.27 -8.81 3.64
N LEU A 73 1.29 -8.04 4.72
CA LEU A 73 1.62 -8.53 6.05
C LEU A 73 0.59 -8.05 7.06
N GLU A 74 -0.09 -9.00 7.70
CA GLU A 74 -0.94 -8.72 8.85
C GLU A 74 -0.08 -8.56 10.11
N ALA A 75 0.21 -7.31 10.48
CA ALA A 75 0.98 -6.97 11.67
C ALA A 75 0.79 -5.49 12.04
N SER A 76 1.01 -5.14 13.30
CA SER A 76 1.34 -3.75 13.64
C SER A 76 2.64 -3.35 12.95
N PHE A 77 2.72 -2.15 12.36
CA PHE A 77 3.95 -1.66 11.72
C PHE A 77 5.16 -1.60 12.67
N ALA A 78 4.93 -1.54 13.97
CA ALA A 78 5.97 -1.51 14.99
C ALA A 78 6.32 -2.92 15.53
N ALA A 79 5.63 -3.97 15.08
CA ALA A 79 5.90 -5.33 15.54
C ALA A 79 7.27 -5.83 15.02
N PRO A 80 7.98 -6.69 15.76
CA PRO A 80 9.24 -7.28 15.30
C PRO A 80 9.14 -7.95 13.93
N ALA A 81 8.01 -8.61 13.64
CA ALA A 81 7.75 -9.23 12.34
C ALA A 81 7.68 -8.20 11.20
N ALA A 82 7.04 -7.05 11.43
CA ALA A 82 6.99 -5.96 10.45
C ALA A 82 8.38 -5.38 10.21
N LEU A 83 9.16 -5.13 11.27
CA LEU A 83 10.52 -4.61 11.16
C LEU A 83 11.44 -5.59 10.40
N ALA A 84 11.35 -6.88 10.70
CA ALA A 84 12.10 -7.92 9.99
C ALA A 84 11.70 -8.02 8.50
N ALA A 85 10.40 -7.92 8.20
CA ALA A 85 9.90 -7.90 6.83
C ALA A 85 10.40 -6.67 6.07
N ILE A 86 10.37 -5.48 6.67
CA ILE A 86 10.88 -4.23 6.10
C ILE A 86 12.38 -4.34 5.80
N GLN A 87 13.17 -4.84 6.75
CA GLN A 87 14.61 -5.05 6.58
C GLN A 87 14.91 -6.03 5.43
N SER A 88 14.14 -7.10 5.32
CA SER A 88 14.28 -8.10 4.25
C SER A 88 13.86 -7.55 2.89
N PHE A 89 12.80 -6.73 2.88
CA PHE A 89 12.24 -6.10 1.69
C PHE A 89 13.15 -5.00 1.12
N ARG A 90 13.94 -4.32 1.98
CA ARG A 90 14.90 -3.27 1.62
C ARG A 90 14.24 -2.13 0.82
N PRO A 91 13.31 -1.36 1.40
CA PRO A 91 12.75 -0.18 0.74
C PRO A 91 13.87 0.80 0.36
N ASP A 92 13.67 1.55 -0.72
CA ASP A 92 14.73 2.44 -1.23
C ASP A 92 14.95 3.69 -0.35
N ARG A 93 13.98 4.05 0.50
CA ARG A 93 14.00 5.19 1.42
C ARG A 93 13.20 4.90 2.68
#